data_AF-A0A976LLF2-F1
#
_entry.id   AF-A0A976LLF2-F1
#
_cell.length_a   1.000
_cell.length_b   1.000
_cell.length_c   1.000
_cell.angle_alpha   90.00
_cell.angle_beta   90.00
_cell.angle_gamma   90.00
#
_symmetry.space_group_name_H-M   'P 1'
#
loop_
_entity.id
_entity.type
_entity.pdbx_description
1 polymer ?
#
loop_
_entity_poly.entity_id
_entity_poly.type
_entity_poly.pdbx_seq_one_letter_code
_entity_poly.pdbx_strand_id
1 'polypeptide(L)' 'GATLCGCPGRAEPTLISPGTFDENLNVICGQDALKIVRIKPAGSALMDFKDFANGRQTQANDSLIQIDM' A
#
# COMPACT_ATOMS: atom_id res chain seq x y z
N GLY A 1 -20.52 -29.70 9.79
CA GLY A 1 -20.58 -28.60 8.82
C GLY A 1 -20.95 -27.34 9.57
N ALA A 2 -20.13 -26.29 9.49
CA ALA A 2 -20.42 -25.01 10.12
C ALA A 2 -20.86 -24.02 9.03
N THR A 3 -22.12 -23.60 9.10
CA THR A 3 -22.71 -22.58 8.24
C THR A 3 -22.25 -21.21 8.73
N LEU A 4 -21.58 -20.44 7.88
CA LEU A 4 -21.22 -19.05 8.14
C LEU A 4 -22.46 -18.17 7.99
N CYS A 5 -22.80 -17.42 9.04
CA CYS A 5 -23.78 -16.35 9.00
C CYS A 5 -23.19 -15.20 8.16
N GLY A 6 -23.67 -15.01 6.94
CA GLY A 6 -23.20 -13.95 6.04
C GLY A 6 -23.91 -12.63 6.31
N CYS A 7 -23.18 -11.64 6.82
CA CYS A 7 -23.63 -10.24 6.83
C CYS A 7 -23.48 -9.67 5.41
N PRO A 8 -24.52 -9.08 4.79
CA PRO A 8 -24.41 -8.52 3.45
C PRO A 8 -23.65 -7.20 3.53
N GLY A 9 -22.50 -7.11 2.86
CA GLY A 9 -21.74 -5.86 2.74
C GLY A 9 -20.24 -5.97 3.01
N ARG A 10 -19.71 -7.14 3.37
CA ARG A 10 -18.26 -7.35 3.36
C ARG A 10 -17.85 -7.62 1.92
N ALA A 11 -17.23 -6.65 1.26
CA ALA A 11 -16.43 -6.94 0.08
C ALA A 11 -15.53 -8.13 0.43
N GLU A 12 -15.58 -9.18 -0.40
CA GLU A 12 -14.68 -10.33 -0.32
C GLU A 12 -13.28 -9.80 0.00
N PRO A 13 -12.54 -10.34 0.98
CA PRO A 13 -11.17 -9.93 1.17
C PRO A 13 -10.43 -10.40 -0.07
N THR A 14 -10.32 -9.52 -1.07
CA THR A 14 -9.20 -9.52 -1.98
C THR A 14 -8.00 -9.72 -1.07
N LEU A 15 -7.22 -10.77 -1.35
CA LEU A 15 -6.00 -11.12 -0.63
C LEU A 15 -4.96 -10.01 -0.87
N ILE A 16 -5.26 -8.80 -0.44
CA ILE A 16 -4.41 -7.65 -0.65
C ILE A 16 -3.44 -7.64 0.52
N SER A 17 -2.19 -7.97 0.20
CA SER A 17 -1.12 -8.03 1.16
C SER A 17 -0.87 -6.63 1.74
N PRO A 18 -0.91 -6.48 3.07
CA PRO A 18 -0.45 -5.24 3.69
C PRO A 18 0.97 -4.90 3.24
N GLY A 19 1.23 -3.61 2.99
CA GLY A 19 2.48 -3.14 2.41
C GLY A 19 2.44 -2.97 0.88
N THR A 20 1.41 -3.47 0.20
CA THR A 20 1.20 -3.27 -1.25
C THR A 20 0.55 -1.92 -1.56
N PHE A 21 0.92 -1.31 -2.69
CA PHE A 21 0.29 -0.07 -3.19
C PHE A 21 -1.02 -0.33 -3.96
N ASP A 22 -2.06 0.44 -3.66
CA ASP A 22 -3.31 0.50 -4.43
C ASP A 22 -3.17 1.30 -5.74
N GLU A 23 -4.24 1.42 -6.52
CA GLU A 23 -4.28 2.17 -7.78
C GLU A 23 -3.98 3.68 -7.62
N ASN A 24 -4.15 4.22 -6.41
CA ASN A 24 -3.88 5.62 -6.06
C ASN A 24 -2.49 5.79 -5.41
N LEU A 25 -1.69 4.73 -5.37
CA LEU A 25 -0.39 4.65 -4.68
C LEU A 25 -0.47 4.91 -3.17
N ASN A 26 -1.56 4.51 -2.52
CA ASN A 26 -1.64 4.39 -1.08
C ASN A 26 -1.16 3.00 -0.64
N VAL A 27 -0.50 2.92 0.52
CA VAL A 27 -0.05 1.67 1.11
C VAL A 27 -1.21 0.99 1.80
N ILE A 28 -1.50 -0.25 1.47
CA ILE A 28 -2.59 -1.01 2.09
C ILE A 28 -2.12 -1.51 3.47
N CYS A 29 -2.92 -1.29 4.51
CA CYS A 29 -2.58 -1.58 5.90
C CYS A 29 -3.48 -2.66 6.54
N GLY A 30 -4.19 -3.44 5.73
CA GLY A 30 -5.13 -4.46 6.18
C GLY A 30 -6.58 -4.03 5.96
N GLN A 31 -7.14 -3.23 6.86
CA GLN A 31 -8.54 -2.77 6.74
C GLN A 31 -8.68 -1.56 5.80
N ASP A 32 -7.69 -0.68 5.78
CA ASP A 32 -7.67 0.60 5.07
C ASP A 32 -6.31 0.82 4.38
N ALA A 33 -6.14 1.98 3.75
CA ALA A 33 -4.88 2.38 3.11
C ALA A 33 -4.34 3.71 3.68
N LEU A 34 -3.02 3.84 3.68
CA LEU A 34 -2.27 5.00 4.13
C LEU A 34 -1.67 5.74 2.93
N LYS A 35 -2.01 7.02 2.81
CA LYS A 35 -1.44 7.90 1.78
C LYS A 35 -0.08 8.45 2.22
N ILE A 36 0.94 8.23 1.39
CA ILE A 36 2.23 8.91 1.56
C ILE A 36 2.17 10.27 0.86
N VAL A 37 2.26 11.35 1.63
CA VAL A 37 2.25 12.71 1.07
C VAL A 37 3.67 13.14 0.68
N ARG A 38 4.64 12.94 1.59
CA ARG A 38 6.04 13.30 1.40
C ARG A 38 6.96 12.17 1.87
N ILE A 39 8.12 12.06 1.24
CA ILE A 39 9.14 11.05 1.55
C ILE A 39 10.53 11.68 1.53
N LYS A 40 11.43 11.19 2.40
CA LYS A 40 12.85 11.56 2.41
C LYS A 40 13.68 10.30 2.10
N PRO A 41 14.08 10.09 0.84
CA PRO A 41 14.99 8.99 0.50
C PRO A 41 16.37 9.19 1.16
N ALA A 42 17.07 8.09 1.42
CA ALA A 42 18.45 8.15 1.91
C ALA A 42 19.33 8.96 0.94
N GLY A 43 20.10 9.90 1.48
CA GLY A 43 20.97 10.78 0.68
C GLY A 43 20.26 11.91 -0.08
N SER A 44 18.94 12.11 0.11
CA SER A 44 18.18 13.16 -0.59
C SER A 44 17.38 14.08 0.36
N ALA A 45 16.85 15.16 -0.19
CA ALA A 45 15.95 16.08 0.50
C ALA A 45 14.53 15.50 0.64
N LEU A 46 13.73 16.09 1.54
CA LEU A 46 12.31 15.76 1.67
C LEU A 46 11.53 16.25 0.45
N MET A 47 10.85 15.35 -0.24
CA MET A 47 10.12 15.62 -1.48
C MET A 47 8.69 15.08 -1.45
N ASP A 48 7.88 15.44 -2.44
CA ASP A 48 6.56 14.86 -2.62
C ASP A 48 6.68 13.41 -3.07
N PHE A 49 5.83 12.53 -2.55
CA PHE A 49 5.89 11.11 -2.89
C PHE A 49 5.66 10.86 -4.38
N LYS A 50 4.87 11.73 -5.05
CA LYS A 50 4.65 11.68 -6.49
C LYS A 50 5.95 11.83 -7.29
N ASP A 51 6.83 12.75 -6.88
CA ASP A 51 8.12 12.95 -7.56
C ASP A 51 9.04 11.74 -7.37
N PHE A 52 9.03 11.17 -6.15
CA PHE A 52 9.75 9.93 -5.87
C PHE A 52 9.24 8.76 -6.73
N ALA A 53 7.92 8.55 -6.79
CA ALA A 53 7.30 7.47 -7.55
C ALA A 53 7.62 7.58 -9.05
N ASN A 54 7.55 8.79 -9.60
CA ASN A 54 7.92 9.05 -11.01
C ASN A 54 9.39 8.70 -11.30
N GLY A 55 10.31 9.06 -10.39
CA GLY A 55 11.75 8.82 -10.57
C GLY A 55 12.17 7.36 -10.35
N ARG A 56 11.37 6.56 -9.64
CA ARG A 56 11.65 5.15 -9.31
C ARG A 56 10.73 4.15 -10.02
N GLN A 57 9.81 4.64 -10.85
CA GLN A 57 8.77 3.83 -11.51
C GLN A 57 7.92 3.03 -10.52
N THR A 58 7.65 3.59 -9.33
CA THR A 58 6.76 2.96 -8.35
C THR A 58 5.34 2.93 -8.92
N GLN A 59 4.72 1.76 -8.87
CA GLN A 59 3.41 1.50 -9.48
C GLN A 59 2.50 0.70 -8.54
N ALA A 60 1.22 0.65 -8.89
CA ALA A 60 0.25 -0.20 -8.18
C ALA A 60 0.74 -1.66 -8.17
N ASN A 61 0.46 -2.36 -7.08
CA ASN A 61 0.92 -3.72 -6.79
C ASN A 61 2.40 -3.86 -6.39
N ASP A 62 3.22 -2.80 -6.44
CA ASP A 62 4.52 -2.81 -5.78
C ASP A 62 4.31 -2.97 -4.26
N SER A 63 5.26 -3.63 -3.58
CA SER A 63 5.17 -3.90 -2.14
C SER A 63 6.37 -3.37 -1.37
N LEU A 64 6.09 -2.70 -0.26
CA LEU A 64 7.09 -2.32 0.73
C LEU A 64 7.60 -3.59 1.42
N ILE A 65 8.90 -3.84 1.29
CA ILE A 65 9.59 -4.92 1.97
C ILE A 65 10.39 -4.37 3.15
N GLN A 66 10.58 -5.21 4.15
CA GLN A 66 11.58 -4.95 5.17
C GLN A 66 12.97 -4.93 4.51
N ILE A 67 13.75 -3.89 4.78
CA ILE A 67 15.15 -3.87 4.40
C ILE A 67 15.90 -4.59 5.51
N ASP A 68 16.37 -5.79 5.24
CA ASP A 68 17.35 -6.46 6.10
C ASP A 68 18.68 -5.72 5.97
N MET A 69 19.24 -5.33 7.11
CA MET A 69 20.45 -4.51 7.21
C MET A 69 21.55 -5.26 7.95
#